data_AF-A0A6E8V088-F1
#
_entry.id   AF-A0A6E8V088-F1
#
_cell.length_a   1.000
_cell.length_b   1.000
_cell.length_c   1.000
_cell.angle_alpha   90.00
_cell.angle_beta   90.00
_cell.angle_gamma   90.00
#
_symmetry.space_group_name_H-M   'P 1'
#
loop_
_entity.id
_entity.type
_entity.pdbx_description
1 polymer ?
#
loop_
_entity_poly.entity_id
_entity_poly.type
_entity_poly.pdbx_seq_one_letter_code
_entity_poly.pdbx_strand_id
1 'polypeptide(L)'
;SLFEQDLGDQFKIDASTQGLQKVNLRCGADSMRIELKTEEDFQGVMYTRGSYYKQTEPCFVKPERAGRTLEMKFNLDQCQTVNNGEVYSNIVVVQHDPDIVTPGDAAFAVECDFRKPRGVTVSSEIQARDSEEETPTPSSRITLTSPDPSANTQTPNEHNSVHSASGTVTFVPSRFRNASSDQLPEQRVRGTVETVEIPLHTTPQEQQANNDQDHDHDEL
;
A
#
# COMPACT_ATOMS: atom_id res chain seq x y z
N SER A 1 7.68 -32.93 -3.36
CA SER A 1 6.28 -32.49 -3.51
C SER A 1 6.34 -31.11 -4.10
N LEU A 2 5.86 -30.92 -5.32
CA LEU A 2 6.17 -29.78 -6.20
C LEU A 2 4.86 -29.09 -6.63
N PHE A 3 3.99 -28.81 -5.65
CA PHE A 3 2.66 -28.21 -5.83
C PHE A 3 2.30 -27.22 -4.72
N GLU A 4 3.29 -26.57 -4.12
CA GLU A 4 3.11 -25.33 -3.34
C GLU A 4 3.87 -24.21 -4.07
N GLN A 5 3.56 -24.03 -5.36
CA GLN A 5 3.83 -22.76 -6.02
C GLN A 5 2.75 -21.79 -5.55
N ASP A 6 3.10 -21.09 -4.49
CA ASP A 6 2.70 -19.73 -4.12
C ASP A 6 1.75 -19.01 -5.10
N LEU A 7 0.46 -19.34 -5.01
CA LEU A 7 -0.62 -18.60 -5.69
C LEU A 7 -0.97 -17.30 -4.97
N GLY A 8 -0.44 -17.09 -3.75
CA GLY A 8 -0.64 -15.86 -2.99
C GLY A 8 0.11 -14.69 -3.59
N ASP A 9 1.30 -14.94 -4.13
CA ASP A 9 2.14 -13.92 -4.74
C ASP A 9 1.66 -13.44 -6.12
N GLN A 10 0.76 -14.18 -6.78
CA GLN A 10 0.27 -13.85 -8.13
C GLN A 10 -0.92 -12.87 -8.13
N PHE A 11 -1.53 -12.58 -6.97
CA PHE A 11 -2.68 -11.67 -6.83
C PHE A 11 -2.42 -10.51 -5.86
N LYS A 12 -1.17 -10.06 -5.73
CA LYS A 12 -0.88 -8.82 -5.00
C LYS A 12 -1.44 -7.64 -5.80
N ILE A 13 -2.46 -6.98 -5.24
CA ILE A 13 -3.03 -5.78 -5.84
C ILE A 13 -2.15 -4.60 -5.42
N ASP A 14 -1.31 -4.16 -6.35
CA ASP A 14 -0.46 -2.99 -6.16
C ASP A 14 -1.29 -1.72 -5.99
N ALA A 15 -0.68 -0.71 -5.37
CA ALA A 15 -1.34 0.56 -5.16
C ALA A 15 -1.61 1.27 -6.51
N SER A 16 -2.88 1.47 -6.86
CA SER A 16 -3.28 2.16 -8.09
C SER A 16 -3.71 3.60 -7.83
N THR A 17 -3.61 4.43 -8.88
CA THR A 17 -4.20 5.77 -8.91
C THR A 17 -5.07 5.96 -10.15
N GLN A 18 -5.53 4.88 -10.76
CA GLN A 18 -6.32 4.91 -11.99
C GLN A 18 -7.64 5.66 -11.76
N GLY A 19 -8.02 6.52 -12.71
CA GLY A 19 -9.26 7.31 -12.63
C GLY A 19 -9.28 8.40 -11.55
N LEU A 20 -8.21 8.57 -10.77
CA LEU A 20 -8.14 9.56 -9.70
C LEU A 20 -7.50 10.87 -10.16
N GLN A 21 -8.20 11.97 -9.95
CA GLN A 21 -7.67 13.32 -10.19
C GLN A 21 -6.96 13.86 -8.95
N LYS A 22 -7.57 13.69 -7.77
CA LYS A 22 -7.08 14.29 -6.51
C LYS A 22 -7.68 13.58 -5.29
N VAL A 23 -6.90 13.50 -4.22
CA VAL A 23 -7.38 13.20 -2.85
C VAL A 23 -7.00 14.34 -1.92
N ASN A 24 -7.95 14.84 -1.14
CA ASN A 24 -7.71 15.86 -0.12
C ASN A 24 -8.02 15.30 1.26
N LEU A 25 -7.10 15.50 2.20
CA LEU A 25 -7.29 15.23 3.61
C LEU A 25 -7.35 16.57 4.35
N ARG A 26 -8.33 16.72 5.24
CA ARG A 26 -8.41 17.80 6.22
C ARG A 26 -8.54 17.22 7.63
N CYS A 27 -7.60 17.60 8.48
CA CYS A 27 -7.55 17.30 9.90
C CYS A 27 -8.28 18.42 10.65
N GLY A 28 -9.48 18.12 11.14
CA GLY A 28 -10.19 18.96 12.10
C GLY A 28 -9.69 18.71 13.53
N ALA A 29 -10.29 19.42 14.49
CA ALA A 29 -9.95 19.24 15.91
C ALA A 29 -10.27 17.82 16.43
N ASP A 30 -11.34 17.21 15.90
CA ASP A 30 -11.91 15.94 16.37
C ASP A 30 -12.28 14.99 15.22
N SER A 31 -11.96 15.35 13.97
CA SER A 31 -12.42 14.60 12.79
C SER A 31 -11.43 14.65 11.64
N MET A 32 -11.47 13.61 10.81
CA MET A 32 -10.83 13.58 9.50
C MET A 32 -11.89 13.75 8.42
N ARG A 33 -11.60 14.58 7.41
CA ARG A 33 -12.41 14.73 6.21
C ARG A 33 -11.57 14.40 4.99
N ILE A 34 -12.04 13.43 4.22
CA ILE A 34 -11.41 12.96 2.99
C ILE A 34 -12.34 13.31 1.83
N GLU A 35 -11.80 14.01 0.84
CA GLU A 35 -12.50 14.35 -0.40
C GLU A 35 -11.73 13.72 -1.58
N LEU A 36 -12.41 12.84 -2.29
CA LEU A 36 -11.93 12.18 -3.50
C LEU A 36 -12.49 12.89 -4.72
N LYS A 37 -11.64 13.14 -5.71
CA LYS A 37 -12.05 13.63 -7.02
C LYS A 37 -11.55 12.73 -8.14
N THR A 38 -12.43 12.34 -9.04
CA THR A 38 -12.18 11.40 -10.14
C THR A 38 -12.21 12.07 -11.52
N GLU A 39 -11.55 11.43 -12.49
CA GLU A 39 -11.48 11.85 -13.89
C GLU A 39 -12.82 11.64 -14.62
N GLU A 40 -13.61 10.67 -14.19
CA GLU A 40 -14.93 10.33 -14.71
C GLU A 40 -15.93 10.13 -13.57
N ASP A 41 -17.21 9.97 -13.89
CA ASP A 41 -18.23 9.70 -12.88
C ASP A 41 -17.94 8.37 -12.17
N PHE A 42 -17.80 8.43 -10.85
CA PHE A 42 -17.49 7.29 -10.01
C PHE A 42 -18.77 6.71 -9.42
N GLN A 43 -18.93 5.39 -9.52
CA GLN A 43 -20.08 4.63 -9.02
C GLN A 43 -19.69 3.54 -8.01
N GLY A 44 -18.41 3.47 -7.68
CA GLY A 44 -17.87 2.53 -6.71
C GLY A 44 -18.13 2.96 -5.27
N VAL A 45 -17.27 2.51 -4.36
CA VAL A 45 -17.39 2.76 -2.92
C VAL A 45 -16.09 3.30 -2.34
N MET A 46 -16.22 4.10 -1.27
CA MET A 46 -15.11 4.57 -0.45
C MET A 46 -15.34 4.14 1.00
N TYR A 47 -14.39 3.46 1.63
CA TYR A 47 -14.56 2.95 3.00
C TYR A 47 -13.25 2.94 3.78
N THR A 48 -13.32 2.96 5.11
CA THR A 48 -12.14 2.73 5.94
C THR A 48 -11.85 1.24 6.07
N ARG A 49 -10.56 0.86 6.10
CA ARG A 49 -10.15 -0.53 6.23
C ARG A 49 -10.82 -1.17 7.45
N GLY A 50 -11.39 -2.36 7.24
CA GLY A 50 -12.17 -3.07 8.24
C GLY A 50 -13.66 -2.68 8.33
N SER A 51 -14.13 -1.67 7.59
CA SER A 51 -15.52 -1.20 7.63
C SER A 51 -16.38 -1.68 6.46
N TYR A 52 -15.79 -2.31 5.44
CA TYR A 52 -16.49 -2.77 4.23
C TYR A 52 -17.73 -3.63 4.55
N TYR A 53 -17.59 -4.64 5.43
CA TYR A 53 -18.71 -5.54 5.77
C TYR A 53 -19.88 -4.86 6.46
N LYS A 54 -19.67 -3.73 7.14
CA LYS A 54 -20.74 -3.02 7.85
C LYS A 54 -21.59 -2.19 6.88
N GLN A 55 -20.98 -1.65 5.83
CA GLN A 55 -21.63 -0.77 4.85
C GLN A 55 -22.44 0.39 5.46
N THR A 56 -21.97 0.93 6.58
CA THR A 56 -22.64 2.03 7.30
C THR A 56 -21.79 3.28 7.32
N GLU A 57 -22.43 4.43 7.07
CA GLU A 57 -21.84 5.74 7.35
C GLU A 57 -21.42 5.87 8.83
N PRO A 58 -20.39 6.68 9.15
CA PRO A 58 -19.58 7.46 8.21
C PRO A 58 -18.42 6.66 7.59
N CYS A 59 -18.23 5.40 7.93
CA CYS A 59 -17.03 4.62 7.58
C CYS A 59 -17.11 3.91 6.22
N PHE A 60 -18.25 4.03 5.55
CA PHE A 60 -18.52 3.51 4.22
C PHE A 60 -19.41 4.50 3.49
N VAL A 61 -19.01 4.90 2.29
CA VAL A 61 -19.69 5.87 1.44
C VAL A 61 -19.89 5.24 0.08
N LYS A 62 -21.14 5.18 -0.35
CA LYS A 62 -21.56 4.81 -1.71
C LYS A 62 -22.37 5.97 -2.28
N PRO A 63 -21.98 6.56 -3.41
CA PRO A 63 -22.69 7.70 -3.95
C PRO A 63 -24.09 7.27 -4.43
N GLU A 64 -25.13 8.03 -4.04
CA GLU A 64 -26.51 7.77 -4.49
C GLU A 64 -26.68 7.96 -6.00
N ARG A 65 -25.84 8.81 -6.60
CA ARG A 65 -25.79 9.09 -8.03
C ARG A 65 -24.33 9.13 -8.48
N ALA A 66 -24.09 8.65 -9.69
CA ALA A 66 -22.79 8.75 -10.34
C ALA A 66 -22.30 10.20 -10.30
N GLY A 67 -21.06 10.41 -9.87
CA GLY A 67 -20.50 11.74 -9.71
C GLY A 67 -19.00 11.71 -9.55
N ARG A 68 -18.35 12.85 -9.78
CA ARG A 68 -16.89 12.95 -9.81
C ARG A 68 -16.27 13.27 -8.46
N THR A 69 -17.07 13.37 -7.42
CA THR A 69 -16.63 13.79 -6.09
C THR A 69 -17.32 12.96 -5.03
N LEU A 70 -16.52 12.33 -4.19
CA LEU A 70 -16.97 11.57 -3.04
C LEU A 70 -16.31 12.14 -1.80
N GLU A 71 -17.05 12.11 -0.71
CA GLU A 71 -16.60 12.70 0.54
C GLU A 71 -16.92 11.78 1.70
N MET A 72 -15.98 11.69 2.64
CA MET A 72 -16.13 10.96 3.89
C MET A 72 -15.63 11.84 5.02
N LYS A 73 -16.42 11.93 6.09
CA LYS A 73 -16.01 12.60 7.32
C LYS A 73 -16.33 11.71 8.51
N PHE A 74 -15.33 11.40 9.32
CA PHE A 74 -15.49 10.61 10.54
C PHE A 74 -14.70 11.22 11.70
N ASN A 75 -15.16 10.94 12.93
CA ASN A 75 -14.47 11.38 14.14
C ASN A 75 -13.21 10.54 14.41
N LEU A 76 -12.24 11.10 15.13
CA LEU A 76 -10.95 10.45 15.41
C LEU A 76 -11.06 9.17 16.25
N ASP A 77 -12.19 8.94 16.91
CA ASP A 77 -12.51 7.75 17.70
C ASP A 77 -13.36 6.72 16.92
N GLN A 78 -13.70 7.01 15.67
CA GLN A 78 -14.53 6.17 14.81
C GLN A 78 -13.72 5.47 13.72
N CYS A 79 -14.40 4.60 12.97
CA CYS A 79 -13.90 4.00 11.74
C CYS A 79 -12.59 3.22 11.86
N GLN A 80 -12.30 2.70 13.05
CA GLN A 80 -11.08 1.95 13.38
C GLN A 80 -9.80 2.80 13.24
N THR A 81 -9.93 4.11 13.47
CA THR A 81 -8.79 5.03 13.50
C THR A 81 -7.82 4.62 14.60
N VAL A 82 -6.55 4.48 14.24
CA VAL A 82 -5.47 4.14 15.17
C VAL A 82 -4.95 5.43 15.78
N ASN A 83 -4.84 5.48 17.11
CA ASN A 83 -4.21 6.57 17.84
C ASN A 83 -2.86 6.11 18.40
N ASN A 84 -1.78 6.72 17.94
CA ASN A 84 -0.42 6.50 18.44
C ASN A 84 0.16 7.80 19.00
N GLY A 85 -0.22 8.14 20.23
CA GLY A 85 0.34 9.27 20.97
C GLY A 85 0.09 10.60 20.27
N GLU A 86 -1.17 10.92 19.96
CA GLU A 86 -1.62 12.13 19.24
C GLU A 86 -1.38 12.09 17.71
N VAL A 87 -0.96 10.96 17.17
CA VAL A 87 -1.06 10.68 15.73
C VAL A 87 -2.26 9.81 15.47
N TYR A 88 -3.19 10.32 14.69
CA TYR A 88 -4.36 9.57 14.27
C TYR A 88 -4.16 9.13 12.83
N SER A 89 -4.32 7.83 12.57
CA SER A 89 -4.18 7.26 11.23
C SER A 89 -5.29 6.29 10.86
N ASN A 90 -5.60 6.23 9.57
CA ASN A 90 -6.56 5.30 9.00
C ASN A 90 -6.15 4.94 7.57
N ILE A 91 -6.71 3.87 7.02
CA ILE A 91 -6.56 3.51 5.61
C ILE A 91 -7.92 3.65 4.94
N VAL A 92 -8.00 4.56 3.97
CA VAL A 92 -9.19 4.76 3.14
C VAL A 92 -9.01 4.00 1.84
N VAL A 93 -9.92 3.09 1.54
CA VAL A 93 -9.95 2.29 0.33
C VAL A 93 -10.99 2.87 -0.63
N VAL A 94 -10.63 2.96 -1.90
CA VAL A 94 -11.48 3.37 -3.02
C VAL A 94 -11.58 2.20 -3.97
N GLN A 95 -12.78 1.66 -4.10
CA GLN A 95 -13.06 0.45 -4.88
C GLN A 95 -14.02 0.78 -6.01
N HIS A 96 -13.67 0.48 -7.25
CA HIS A 96 -14.51 0.79 -8.42
C HIS A 96 -15.70 -0.15 -8.54
N ASP A 97 -15.48 -1.43 -8.25
CA ASP A 97 -16.52 -2.44 -8.18
C ASP A 97 -17.00 -2.58 -6.73
N PRO A 98 -18.31 -2.60 -6.46
CA PRO A 98 -18.83 -2.66 -5.10
C PRO A 98 -18.59 -4.00 -4.41
N ASP A 99 -18.37 -5.10 -5.13
CA ASP A 99 -18.38 -6.48 -4.60
C ASP A 99 -16.98 -7.12 -4.58
N ILE A 100 -16.07 -6.69 -5.47
CA ILE A 100 -14.73 -7.27 -5.58
C ILE A 100 -13.63 -6.19 -5.63
N VAL A 101 -12.51 -6.43 -4.94
CA VAL A 101 -11.30 -5.61 -5.10
C VAL A 101 -10.62 -6.01 -6.40
N THR A 102 -10.37 -5.05 -7.27
CA THR A 102 -9.83 -5.23 -8.61
C THR A 102 -8.51 -4.47 -8.80
N PRO A 103 -7.65 -4.91 -9.73
CA PRO A 103 -6.55 -4.08 -10.22
C PRO A 103 -7.10 -2.76 -10.76
N GLY A 104 -6.76 -1.66 -10.11
CA GLY A 104 -7.40 -0.35 -10.37
C GLY A 104 -7.86 0.35 -9.10
N ASP A 105 -8.12 -0.42 -8.04
CA ASP A 105 -8.50 0.11 -6.74
C ASP A 105 -7.31 0.75 -6.02
N ALA A 106 -7.63 1.74 -5.19
CA ALA A 106 -6.63 2.55 -4.51
C ALA A 106 -6.84 2.48 -3.00
N ALA A 107 -5.75 2.58 -2.24
CA ALA A 107 -5.83 2.84 -0.82
C ALA A 107 -4.88 3.95 -0.41
N PHE A 108 -5.31 4.72 0.58
CA PHE A 108 -4.58 5.86 1.11
C PHE A 108 -4.48 5.71 2.63
N ALA A 109 -3.24 5.56 3.12
CA ALA A 109 -2.97 5.78 4.53
C ALA A 109 -3.02 7.29 4.79
N VAL A 110 -4.00 7.72 5.58
CA VAL A 110 -4.21 9.11 5.97
C VAL A 110 -3.75 9.30 7.41
N GLU A 111 -3.09 10.42 7.67
CA GLU A 111 -2.57 10.73 9.00
C GLU A 111 -2.78 12.20 9.37
N CYS A 112 -3.19 12.41 10.62
CA CYS A 112 -3.23 13.69 11.30
C CYS A 112 -2.34 13.61 12.55
N ASP A 113 -1.23 14.34 12.54
CA ASP A 113 -0.28 14.38 13.67
C ASP A 113 -0.48 15.68 14.46
N PHE A 114 -0.94 15.52 15.70
CA PHE A 114 -1.19 16.60 16.66
C PHE A 114 -0.04 16.80 17.66
N ARG A 115 1.04 15.99 17.60
CA ARG A 115 2.20 16.04 18.53
C ARG A 115 3.02 17.35 18.48
N LYS A 116 2.72 18.24 17.51
CA LYS A 116 3.34 19.57 17.26
C LYS A 116 4.77 19.55 16.70
N PRO A 117 5.34 20.72 16.30
CA PRO A 117 6.19 21.44 17.29
C PRO A 117 6.24 22.99 17.25
N ARG A 118 6.43 23.53 18.47
CA ARG A 118 7.04 24.80 18.93
C ARG A 118 7.97 25.52 17.93
N GLY A 119 7.40 26.37 17.08
CA GLY A 119 8.14 27.29 16.20
C GLY A 119 8.03 28.78 16.55
N VAL A 120 7.40 29.15 17.67
CA VAL A 120 7.40 30.55 18.11
C VAL A 120 8.62 30.76 19.00
N THR A 121 9.71 31.21 18.39
CA THR A 121 10.73 31.95 19.14
C THR A 121 10.05 33.21 19.66
N VAL A 122 9.60 33.19 20.91
CA VAL A 122 9.13 34.40 21.58
C VAL A 122 10.36 35.27 21.81
N SER A 123 10.75 36.03 20.78
CA SER A 123 11.53 37.24 20.98
C SER A 123 10.64 38.15 21.81
N SER A 124 11.01 38.34 23.08
CA SER A 124 10.23 39.02 24.11
C SER A 124 10.14 40.52 23.87
N GLU A 125 9.56 40.94 22.74
CA GLU A 125 9.39 42.33 22.31
C GLU A 125 8.23 42.47 21.30
N ILE A 126 7.01 41.97 21.58
CA ILE A 126 5.87 42.32 20.72
C ILE A 126 4.67 42.76 21.56
N GLN A 127 4.29 44.01 21.30
CA GLN A 127 3.17 44.73 21.90
C GLN A 127 1.85 44.05 21.56
N ALA A 128 0.95 44.02 22.54
CA ALA A 128 -0.41 43.51 22.42
C ALA A 128 -1.19 44.20 21.30
N ARG A 129 -1.33 43.54 20.13
CA ARG A 129 -2.45 43.67 19.17
C ARG A 129 -2.58 42.37 18.38
N ASP A 130 -3.78 41.77 18.42
CA ASP A 130 -4.24 40.61 17.64
C ASP A 130 -3.40 39.33 17.74
N SER A 131 -3.35 38.75 18.95
CA SER A 131 -3.06 37.32 19.08
C SER A 131 -4.36 36.55 18.90
N GLU A 132 -4.72 36.24 17.66
CA GLU A 132 -5.47 35.01 17.41
C GLU A 132 -4.65 33.91 18.10
N GLU A 133 -5.25 33.25 19.09
CA GLU A 133 -4.69 32.07 19.72
C GLU A 133 -4.27 31.11 18.59
N GLU A 134 -2.97 31.02 18.28
CA GLU A 134 -2.44 30.08 17.28
C GLU A 134 -2.71 28.67 17.83
N THR A 135 -3.95 28.20 17.66
CA THR A 135 -4.31 26.83 17.92
C THR A 135 -3.35 25.99 17.09
N PRO A 136 -2.58 25.09 17.70
CA PRO A 136 -1.62 24.27 16.99
C PRO A 136 -2.34 23.55 15.84
N THR A 137 -2.07 23.94 14.60
CA THR A 137 -2.65 23.24 13.45
C THR A 137 -1.97 21.88 13.33
N PRO A 138 -2.72 20.77 13.27
CA PRO A 138 -2.12 19.46 13.07
C PRO A 138 -1.35 19.43 11.75
N SER A 139 -0.31 18.61 11.67
CA SER A 139 0.27 18.28 10.36
C SER A 139 -0.54 17.14 9.72
N SER A 140 -0.53 17.06 8.39
CA SER A 140 -1.33 16.10 7.64
C SER A 140 -0.49 15.37 6.59
N ARG A 141 -0.75 14.06 6.41
CA ARG A 141 -0.06 13.22 5.43
C ARG A 141 -1.01 12.27 4.74
N ILE A 142 -0.80 12.07 3.44
CA ILE A 142 -1.42 11.03 2.63
C ILE A 142 -0.31 10.18 2.03
N THR A 143 -0.39 8.87 2.21
CA THR A 143 0.52 7.89 1.60
C THR A 143 -0.29 6.92 0.75
N LEU A 144 0.08 6.76 -0.51
CA LEU A 144 -0.51 5.75 -1.38
C LEU A 144 -0.10 4.35 -0.90
N THR A 145 -1.06 3.43 -0.77
CA THR A 145 -0.81 2.07 -0.26
C THR A 145 -1.67 1.03 -0.98
N SER A 146 -1.39 -0.25 -0.76
CA SER A 146 -2.13 -1.35 -1.38
C SER A 146 -3.54 -1.48 -0.78
N PRO A 147 -4.59 -1.65 -1.62
CA PRO A 147 -5.94 -1.93 -1.13
C PRO A 147 -6.08 -3.32 -0.50
N ASP A 148 -5.16 -4.24 -0.76
CA ASP A 148 -5.17 -5.60 -0.22
C ASP A 148 -5.15 -5.59 1.32
N PRO A 149 -6.16 -6.20 1.99
CA PRO A 149 -6.23 -6.25 3.44
C PRO A 149 -5.08 -7.06 4.08
N SER A 150 -4.45 -7.96 3.33
CA SER A 150 -3.32 -8.79 3.78
C SER A 150 -1.97 -8.08 3.65
N ALA A 151 -1.90 -6.96 2.91
CA ALA A 151 -0.67 -6.23 2.72
C ALA A 151 -0.17 -5.62 4.04
N ASN A 152 1.10 -5.87 4.37
CA ASN A 152 1.74 -5.22 5.50
C ASN A 152 2.00 -3.74 5.15
N THR A 153 1.28 -2.83 5.82
CA THR A 153 1.32 -1.38 5.55
C THR A 153 2.22 -0.63 6.53
N GLN A 154 3.14 -1.32 7.21
CA GLN A 154 3.79 -0.82 8.43
C GLN A 154 4.83 0.29 8.28
N THR A 155 5.12 0.80 7.07
CA THR A 155 5.96 1.99 6.92
C THR A 155 5.45 2.90 5.81
N PRO A 156 5.19 4.19 6.08
CA PRO A 156 4.98 5.18 5.03
C PRO A 156 6.22 5.23 4.14
N ASN A 157 6.05 5.00 2.84
CA ASN A 157 7.12 5.21 1.88
C ASN A 157 7.12 6.71 1.49
N GLU A 158 8.21 7.42 1.75
CA GLU A 158 8.29 8.85 1.43
C GLU A 158 8.11 9.12 -0.08
N HIS A 159 8.50 8.17 -0.95
CA HIS A 159 8.39 8.33 -2.41
C HIS A 159 6.95 8.37 -2.94
N ASN A 160 5.98 7.85 -2.19
CA ASN A 160 4.57 7.85 -2.57
C ASN A 160 3.69 8.57 -1.54
N SER A 161 4.31 9.45 -0.75
CA SER A 161 3.66 10.25 0.28
C SER A 161 3.65 11.74 -0.08
N VAL A 162 2.61 12.44 0.36
CA VAL A 162 2.58 13.91 0.40
C VAL A 162 2.25 14.32 1.82
N HIS A 163 3.01 15.27 2.36
CA HIS A 163 2.80 15.81 3.70
C HIS A 163 2.63 17.34 3.66
N SER A 164 2.00 17.88 4.69
CA SER A 164 1.79 19.31 4.91
C SER A 164 1.96 19.63 6.39
N ALA A 165 2.62 20.74 6.70
CA ALA A 165 2.72 21.26 8.06
C ALA A 165 1.40 21.84 8.59
N SER A 166 0.38 21.97 7.72
CA SER A 166 -0.97 22.38 8.09
C SER A 166 -1.91 21.18 8.13
N GLY A 167 -3.11 21.39 8.69
CA GLY A 167 -4.13 20.36 8.78
C GLY A 167 -4.76 19.99 7.43
N THR A 168 -4.21 20.46 6.30
CA THR A 168 -4.72 20.11 4.97
C THR A 168 -3.59 19.69 4.05
N VAL A 169 -3.78 18.55 3.38
CA VAL A 169 -2.86 18.04 2.35
C VAL A 169 -3.64 17.56 1.13
N THR A 170 -3.01 17.65 -0.03
CA THR A 170 -3.59 17.24 -1.31
C THR A 170 -2.63 16.29 -2.03
N PHE A 171 -3.08 15.06 -2.26
CA PHE A 171 -2.42 14.10 -3.11
C PHE A 171 -2.92 14.25 -4.55
N VAL A 172 -2.00 14.40 -5.50
CA VAL A 172 -2.32 14.50 -6.94
C VAL A 172 -1.54 13.41 -7.68
N PRO A 173 -2.22 12.36 -8.18
CA PRO A 173 -1.56 11.23 -8.83
C PRO A 173 -0.62 11.58 -9.99
N SER A 174 -0.97 12.58 -10.81
CA SER A 174 -0.15 12.99 -11.96
C SER A 174 1.26 13.45 -11.59
N ARG A 175 1.50 13.86 -10.34
CA ARG A 175 2.84 14.21 -9.84
C ARG A 175 3.76 13.01 -9.68
N PHE A 176 3.19 11.82 -9.46
CA PHE A 176 3.94 10.58 -9.26
C PHE A 176 4.12 9.80 -10.56
N ARG A 177 3.15 9.89 -11.49
CA ARG A 177 3.24 9.24 -12.82
C ARG A 177 4.45 9.70 -13.65
N ASN A 178 4.86 10.96 -13.51
CA ASN A 178 6.02 11.49 -14.22
C ASN A 178 7.36 11.03 -13.62
N ALA A 179 7.38 10.60 -12.35
CA ALA A 179 8.58 10.06 -11.72
C ALA A 179 8.85 8.59 -12.13
N SER A 180 7.82 7.87 -12.56
CA SER A 180 7.91 6.47 -13.02
C SER A 180 8.24 6.31 -14.52
N SER A 181 8.33 7.40 -15.29
CA SER A 181 8.70 7.36 -16.71
C SER A 181 10.21 7.38 -16.95
N ASP A 182 11.01 7.79 -15.96
CA ASP A 182 12.47 7.71 -15.99
C ASP A 182 12.93 6.91 -14.76
N GLN A 183 13.49 5.71 -15.00
CA GLN A 183 14.03 4.77 -14.00
C GLN A 183 13.03 3.84 -13.30
N LEU A 184 12.45 2.92 -14.06
CA LEU A 184 12.50 1.52 -13.61
C LEU A 184 13.91 1.02 -13.94
N PRO A 185 14.81 0.76 -12.96
CA PRO A 185 15.94 -0.09 -13.28
C PRO A 185 15.34 -1.45 -13.61
N GLU A 186 15.40 -1.85 -14.89
CA GLU A 186 15.40 -3.26 -15.23
C GLU A 186 16.42 -3.90 -14.30
N GLN A 187 15.96 -4.68 -13.33
CA GLN A 187 16.83 -5.52 -12.55
C GLN A 187 17.34 -6.60 -13.51
N ARG A 188 18.37 -6.25 -14.28
CA ARG A 188 19.11 -7.15 -15.13
C ARG A 188 19.88 -8.06 -14.18
N VAL A 189 19.22 -9.10 -13.70
CA VAL A 189 19.87 -10.21 -13.01
C VAL A 189 20.82 -10.83 -14.04
N ARG A 190 22.09 -10.43 -13.98
CA ARG A 190 23.19 -11.21 -14.57
C ARG A 190 23.30 -12.48 -13.75
N GLY A 191 22.53 -13.50 -14.13
CA GLY A 191 22.80 -14.86 -13.70
C GLY A 191 24.14 -15.29 -14.30
N THR A 192 25.16 -15.44 -13.46
CA THR A 192 26.32 -16.25 -13.82
C THR A 192 25.84 -17.69 -13.95
N VAL A 193 25.98 -18.27 -15.14
CA VAL A 193 25.73 -19.70 -15.33
C VAL A 193 26.86 -20.44 -14.63
N GLU A 194 26.64 -20.86 -13.39
CA GLU A 194 27.44 -21.95 -12.83
C GLU A 194 26.96 -23.23 -13.53
N THR A 195 27.82 -23.77 -14.38
CA THR A 195 27.67 -25.11 -14.95
C THR A 195 27.64 -26.12 -13.81
N VAL A 196 26.45 -26.65 -13.52
CA VAL A 196 26.29 -27.83 -12.69
C VAL A 196 26.65 -29.03 -13.58
N GLU A 197 27.82 -29.62 -13.37
CA GLU A 197 28.15 -30.93 -13.93
C GLU A 197 27.28 -31.98 -13.25
N ILE A 198 26.38 -32.59 -14.03
CA ILE A 198 25.54 -33.70 -13.58
C ILE A 198 26.38 -34.98 -13.69
N PRO A 199 26.65 -35.72 -12.60
CA PRO A 199 27.28 -37.03 -12.71
C PRO A 199 26.33 -37.98 -13.43
N LEU A 200 26.75 -38.54 -14.57
CA LEU A 200 26.02 -39.62 -15.22
C LEU A 200 26.06 -40.86 -14.32
N HIS A 201 24.93 -41.18 -13.70
CA HIS A 201 24.69 -42.50 -13.14
C HIS A 201 24.62 -43.53 -14.27
N THR A 202 25.55 -44.49 -14.22
CA THR A 202 25.56 -45.71 -15.02
C THR A 202 24.38 -46.60 -14.67
N THR A 203 23.54 -46.91 -15.65
CA THR A 203 22.54 -47.99 -15.57
C THR A 203 23.17 -49.36 -15.84
N PRO A 204 22.69 -50.45 -15.19
CA PRO A 204 23.25 -51.80 -15.34
C PRO A 204 22.87 -52.49 -16.66
N GLN A 205 23.71 -53.45 -17.04
CA GLN A 205 23.73 -54.28 -18.25
C GLN A 205 22.49 -55.15 -18.46
N GLU A 206 22.23 -55.49 -19.74
CA GLU A 206 21.83 -56.87 -20.09
C GLU A 206 22.52 -57.38 -21.38
N GLN A 207 23.48 -58.28 -21.16
CA GLN A 207 23.85 -59.52 -21.88
C GLN A 207 24.03 -59.55 -23.42
N GLN A 208 25.22 -59.96 -23.89
CA GLN A 208 25.45 -61.37 -24.29
C GLN A 208 26.93 -61.72 -24.63
N ALA A 209 27.34 -62.88 -24.07
CA ALA A 209 28.24 -63.91 -24.58
C ALA A 209 29.72 -63.61 -24.89
N ASN A 210 30.63 -64.21 -24.10
CA ASN A 210 31.41 -65.34 -24.61
C ASN A 210 32.04 -66.19 -23.49
N ASN A 211 32.04 -67.51 -23.74
CA ASN A 211 32.72 -68.58 -23.01
C ASN A 211 34.18 -68.26 -22.72
N ASP A 212 34.69 -68.69 -21.56
CA ASP A 212 35.61 -69.84 -21.57
C ASP A 212 35.77 -70.47 -20.17
N GLN A 213 35.83 -71.80 -20.20
CA GLN A 213 36.10 -72.70 -19.09
C GLN A 213 37.59 -72.60 -18.70
N ASP A 214 37.89 -72.61 -17.39
CA ASP A 214 38.85 -73.60 -16.87
C ASP A 214 38.87 -73.63 -15.34
N HIS A 215 38.80 -74.86 -14.80
CA HIS A 215 39.55 -75.45 -13.68
C HIS A 215 39.91 -74.60 -12.44
N ASP A 216 39.95 -75.10 -11.22
CA ASP A 216 39.54 -76.32 -10.54
C ASP A 216 39.95 -76.06 -9.07
N HIS A 217 39.28 -76.75 -8.15
CA HIS A 217 39.67 -77.16 -6.80
C HIS A 217 40.82 -76.45 -6.03
N ASP A 218 40.45 -76.05 -4.79
CA ASP A 218 41.12 -76.30 -3.48
C ASP A 218 42.59 -75.81 -3.29
N GLU A 219 43.08 -75.43 -2.12
CA GLU A 219 42.78 -75.77 -0.73
C GLU A 219 43.56 -74.74 0.15
N LEU A 220 43.06 -74.51 1.37
CA LEU A 220 43.75 -73.98 2.58
C LEU A 220 44.10 -72.48 2.69
#